data_AF-A0A3A3Z3L4-F1
#
_entry.id   AF-A0A3A3Z3L4-F1
#
_cell.length_a   1.000
_cell.length_b   1.000
_cell.length_c   1.000
_cell.angle_alpha   90.00
_cell.angle_beta   90.00
_cell.angle_gamma   90.00
#
_symmetry.space_group_name_H-M   'P 1'
#
loop_
_entity.id
_entity.type
_entity.pdbx_description
1 polymer ?
#
loop_
_entity_poly.entity_id
_entity_poly.type
_entity_poly.pdbx_seq_one_letter_code
_entity_poly.pdbx_strand_id
1 'polypeptide(L)'
;MAGGVPLPGRAAAAGGAGRARGRGAARVPAGARPRRRPAARDRPGGRRGRLGRAHRGRGGRAGPRAGPGPRPAARRLRLGRRARGVRHLPAGRRGQRSRAGALRRRGLRGAPPLPLPAPRRPRAGGAVSAVERFGAAVRAAPVDLTGACLLLAAAYDPALDDPAAQDAERTALADLAARVPASGAPERRLAAALGGHRTLPGDYGDLRTSLLPQVRRRGHGLPILLSVLWLDVAARSGVPAFGVGLRGHFVVGLGDPAGAHRLVDPASGGRPWRLRPGDAADVRAWEPVEVLERVLANVTAWASGRVDRTRALLTAVELRLQLPRHPLALRREHGRLLVATGDPVRGAQRLRDYAEAVAAVDPQGAERARREARSALAGLN
;
A
#
# COMPACT_ATOMS: atom_id res chain seq x y z
N MET A 1 15.42 -62.43 -40.41
CA MET A 1 16.49 -62.55 -39.39
C MET A 1 16.33 -61.35 -38.46
N ALA A 2 15.39 -61.35 -37.49
CA ALA A 2 15.56 -61.78 -36.09
C ALA A 2 16.78 -61.09 -35.43
N GLY A 3 16.75 -60.42 -34.27
CA GLY A 3 15.78 -60.10 -33.21
C GLY A 3 16.49 -59.01 -32.34
N GLY A 4 15.87 -58.28 -31.41
CA GLY A 4 15.13 -58.78 -30.25
C GLY A 4 15.89 -58.41 -28.96
N VAL A 5 15.23 -57.62 -28.11
CA VAL A 5 15.56 -57.13 -26.75
C VAL A 5 16.14 -58.19 -25.80
N PRO A 6 16.78 -57.78 -24.68
CA PRO A 6 16.44 -58.45 -23.42
C PRO A 6 16.04 -57.50 -22.29
N LEU A 7 14.96 -57.89 -21.61
CA LEU A 7 14.44 -57.43 -20.33
C LEU A 7 14.80 -58.47 -19.23
N PRO A 8 14.55 -58.21 -17.93
CA PRO A 8 15.39 -58.66 -16.82
C PRO A 8 14.95 -59.98 -16.16
N GLY A 9 15.89 -60.64 -15.48
CA GLY A 9 15.66 -61.83 -14.65
C GLY A 9 15.59 -61.52 -13.14
N ARG A 10 14.51 -62.00 -12.51
CA ARG A 10 14.28 -62.08 -11.06
C ARG A 10 14.87 -63.38 -10.48
N ALA A 11 15.26 -63.37 -9.19
CA ALA A 11 14.93 -64.37 -8.14
C ALA A 11 15.83 -64.11 -6.90
N ALA A 12 15.25 -63.78 -5.74
CA ALA A 12 14.97 -64.68 -4.59
C ALA A 12 16.23 -64.93 -3.72
N ALA A 13 16.24 -65.08 -2.39
CA ALA A 13 15.33 -64.94 -1.26
C ALA A 13 16.21 -65.11 0.01
N ALA A 14 15.59 -65.03 1.20
CA ALA A 14 16.12 -65.31 2.56
C ALA A 14 16.81 -64.12 3.26
N GLY A 15 16.55 -63.82 4.54
CA GLY A 15 15.66 -64.44 5.52
C GLY A 15 15.97 -63.94 6.93
N GLY A 16 14.91 -63.58 7.66
CA GLY A 16 14.82 -63.53 9.14
C GLY A 16 15.64 -62.47 9.90
N ALA A 17 15.35 -62.15 11.16
CA ALA A 17 14.17 -62.27 12.03
C ALA A 17 14.54 -61.60 13.38
N GLY A 18 13.55 -61.08 14.10
CA GLY A 18 13.64 -60.65 15.52
C GLY A 18 13.21 -59.19 15.72
N ARG A 19 11.97 -58.82 16.04
CA ARG A 19 11.16 -59.02 17.28
C ARG A 19 11.96 -58.63 18.55
N ALA A 20 11.53 -57.70 19.40
CA ALA A 20 10.30 -57.66 20.20
C ALA A 20 10.00 -56.20 20.66
N ARG A 21 8.77 -55.65 20.56
CA ARG A 21 7.57 -55.73 21.42
C ARG A 21 7.64 -55.01 22.80
N GLY A 22 6.65 -54.13 23.02
CA GLY A 22 6.12 -53.69 24.32
C GLY A 22 5.24 -52.45 24.14
N ARG A 23 3.97 -52.55 23.72
CA ARG A 23 2.71 -52.72 24.51
C ARG A 23 2.48 -51.64 25.59
N GLY A 24 1.41 -50.87 25.41
CA GLY A 24 0.76 -50.04 26.43
C GLY A 24 -0.50 -49.37 25.89
N ALA A 25 -1.63 -50.09 25.90
CA ALA A 25 -2.97 -49.59 25.56
C ALA A 25 -3.96 -49.98 26.65
N ALA A 26 -4.63 -48.99 27.24
CA ALA A 26 -5.83 -49.01 28.10
C ALA A 26 -6.04 -47.53 28.50
N ARG A 27 -7.20 -46.88 28.54
CA ARG A 27 -8.59 -47.30 28.76
C ARG A 27 -9.48 -46.12 28.32
N VAL A 28 -10.59 -46.42 27.64
CA VAL A 28 -11.74 -45.51 27.47
C VAL A 28 -12.78 -45.88 28.51
N PRO A 29 -13.45 -44.92 29.17
CA PRO A 29 -14.76 -45.15 29.74
C PRO A 29 -15.85 -44.46 28.91
N ALA A 30 -16.80 -45.26 28.48
CA ALA A 30 -18.10 -44.83 28.00
C ALA A 30 -19.06 -44.68 29.20
N GLY A 31 -19.90 -43.64 29.20
CA GLY A 31 -21.14 -43.62 29.98
C GLY A 31 -21.50 -42.29 30.64
N ALA A 32 -22.30 -41.46 29.95
CA ALA A 32 -23.46 -40.78 30.54
C ALA A 32 -24.38 -40.22 29.44
N ARG A 33 -25.64 -40.65 29.50
CA ARG A 33 -26.76 -40.35 28.59
C ARG A 33 -27.23 -38.88 28.66
N PRO A 34 -27.96 -38.38 27.64
CA PRO A 34 -28.41 -37.00 27.56
C PRO A 34 -29.67 -36.76 28.41
N ARG A 35 -29.75 -35.63 29.12
CA ARG A 35 -31.01 -35.15 29.70
C ARG A 35 -31.72 -34.22 28.70
N ARG A 36 -32.84 -34.70 28.17
CA ARG A 36 -33.87 -33.89 27.50
C ARG A 36 -34.69 -33.12 28.55
N ARG A 37 -34.89 -31.82 28.27
CA ARG A 37 -36.01 -30.86 28.52
C ARG A 37 -36.98 -31.07 29.71
N PRO A 38 -37.55 -29.97 30.22
CA PRO A 38 -38.85 -29.59 29.67
C PRO A 38 -38.93 -28.12 29.23
N ALA A 39 -39.77 -27.91 28.22
CA ALA A 39 -40.30 -26.62 27.84
C ALA A 39 -41.56 -26.30 28.67
N ALA A 40 -41.99 -25.04 28.53
CA ALA A 40 -43.35 -24.51 28.70
C ALA A 40 -43.78 -24.00 30.09
N ARG A 41 -44.08 -22.70 30.11
CA ARG A 41 -45.34 -22.04 30.50
C ARG A 41 -45.16 -20.55 30.14
N ASP A 42 -45.74 -20.01 29.07
CA ASP A 42 -47.16 -19.70 28.89
C ASP A 42 -47.87 -19.31 30.20
N ARG A 43 -48.07 -18.00 30.42
CA ARG A 43 -49.39 -17.40 30.18
C ARG A 43 -49.42 -15.86 30.34
N PRO A 44 -50.46 -15.21 29.80
CA PRO A 44 -50.50 -13.79 29.45
C PRO A 44 -51.36 -12.94 30.39
N GLY A 45 -51.21 -11.62 30.26
CA GLY A 45 -52.15 -10.62 30.74
C GLY A 45 -51.50 -9.23 30.61
N GLY A 46 -52.05 -8.23 29.97
CA GLY A 46 -53.35 -8.05 29.36
C GLY A 46 -53.73 -6.57 29.48
N ARG A 47 -54.18 -5.97 28.37
CA ARG A 47 -55.09 -4.80 28.30
C ARG A 47 -54.47 -3.45 28.76
N ARG A 48 -54.78 -2.27 28.19
CA ARG A 48 -55.81 -1.79 27.25
C ARG A 48 -55.50 -0.31 26.90
N GLY A 49 -55.96 0.11 25.71
CA GLY A 49 -56.39 1.50 25.39
C GLY A 49 -55.33 2.36 24.70
N ARG A 50 -55.61 3.15 23.65
CA ARG A 50 -56.83 3.60 22.93
C ARG A 50 -56.40 3.96 21.49
N LEU A 51 -57.06 3.46 20.45
CA LEU A 51 -58.03 4.17 19.59
C LEU A 51 -57.76 5.67 19.35
N GLY A 52 -57.58 6.06 18.08
CA GLY A 52 -57.46 7.49 17.72
C GLY A 52 -57.23 7.86 16.24
N ARG A 53 -58.06 7.35 15.33
CA ARG A 53 -58.52 7.97 14.04
C ARG A 53 -57.54 8.33 12.91
N ALA A 54 -58.02 7.96 11.73
CA ALA A 54 -57.56 8.31 10.39
C ALA A 54 -57.93 9.74 9.97
N HIS A 55 -57.19 10.30 9.01
CA HIS A 55 -57.75 11.20 8.01
C HIS A 55 -57.19 10.89 6.61
N ARG A 56 -58.12 10.77 5.66
CA ARG A 56 -57.94 10.64 4.21
C ARG A 56 -58.03 12.03 3.55
N GLY A 57 -57.33 12.18 2.43
CA GLY A 57 -57.59 13.09 1.29
C GLY A 57 -56.42 12.90 0.30
N ARG A 58 -56.49 12.37 -0.93
CA ARG A 58 -57.32 12.64 -2.15
C ARG A 58 -57.44 14.14 -2.44
N GLY A 59 -57.11 14.70 -3.61
CA GLY A 59 -56.57 14.24 -4.91
C GLY A 59 -55.84 15.45 -5.55
N GLY A 60 -55.47 15.56 -6.83
CA GLY A 60 -55.62 14.77 -8.07
C GLY A 60 -54.43 15.11 -9.00
N ARG A 61 -54.06 14.24 -9.96
CA ARG A 61 -54.43 14.28 -11.41
C ARG A 61 -54.16 15.66 -12.07
N ALA A 62 -53.57 15.83 -13.25
CA ALA A 62 -53.02 14.96 -14.29
C ALA A 62 -52.38 15.88 -15.37
N GLY A 63 -51.45 15.34 -16.16
CA GLY A 63 -51.38 15.64 -17.60
C GLY A 63 -50.25 16.55 -18.12
N PRO A 64 -49.91 16.42 -19.43
CA PRO A 64 -48.53 16.19 -19.88
C PRO A 64 -48.04 17.18 -20.96
N ARG A 65 -46.76 17.11 -21.39
CA ARG A 65 -46.32 16.97 -22.81
C ARG A 65 -44.82 17.20 -23.02
N ALA A 66 -44.33 16.51 -24.06
CA ALA A 66 -42.97 16.41 -24.54
C ALA A 66 -42.56 17.57 -25.47
N GLY A 67 -41.24 17.73 -25.71
CA GLY A 67 -40.71 18.41 -26.90
C GLY A 67 -39.28 18.97 -26.72
N PRO A 68 -38.43 19.02 -27.77
CA PRO A 68 -36.97 18.78 -27.66
C PRO A 68 -36.07 20.04 -27.68
N GLY A 69 -34.75 19.82 -27.49
CA GLY A 69 -33.68 20.83 -27.28
C GLY A 69 -33.34 21.80 -28.44
N PRO A 70 -32.26 22.60 -28.32
CA PRO A 70 -30.94 22.14 -28.79
C PRO A 70 -29.72 22.62 -27.95
N ARG A 71 -28.55 22.01 -28.20
CA ARG A 71 -27.18 22.46 -27.84
C ARG A 71 -26.54 23.17 -29.07
N PRO A 72 -25.25 23.60 -29.05
CA PRO A 72 -24.56 24.54 -28.15
C PRO A 72 -23.89 25.68 -28.93
N ALA A 73 -23.51 26.79 -28.28
CA ALA A 73 -22.66 27.82 -28.88
C ALA A 73 -21.30 27.91 -28.18
N ALA A 74 -20.26 27.60 -28.94
CA ALA A 74 -18.86 27.85 -28.60
C ALA A 74 -18.55 29.35 -28.63
N ARG A 75 -17.79 29.85 -27.64
CA ARG A 75 -17.11 31.13 -27.76
C ARG A 75 -15.66 30.99 -27.30
N ARG A 76 -14.77 30.89 -28.30
CA ARG A 76 -13.36 31.30 -28.19
C ARG A 76 -13.32 32.83 -28.17
N LEU A 77 -12.48 33.41 -27.30
CA LEU A 77 -11.81 34.72 -27.47
C LEU A 77 -10.76 34.79 -26.35
N ARG A 78 -9.49 34.55 -26.68
CA ARG A 78 -8.43 35.52 -27.00
C ARG A 78 -7.70 36.06 -25.76
N LEU A 79 -6.42 35.68 -25.75
CA LEU A 79 -5.26 36.28 -25.11
C LEU A 79 -5.36 37.79 -24.86
N GLY A 80 -5.08 38.17 -23.61
CA GLY A 80 -4.73 39.53 -23.21
C GLY A 80 -3.66 39.49 -22.11
N ARG A 81 -2.40 39.66 -22.48
CA ARG A 81 -1.31 40.05 -21.57
C ARG A 81 -1.64 41.43 -21.00
N ARG A 82 -1.50 41.64 -19.68
CA ARG A 82 -0.74 42.78 -19.12
C ARG A 82 -0.52 42.66 -17.60
N ALA A 83 0.54 43.36 -17.20
CA ALA A 83 1.31 43.26 -15.99
C ALA A 83 0.77 44.10 -14.81
N ARG A 84 1.27 43.73 -13.62
CA ARG A 84 1.56 44.55 -12.41
C ARG A 84 0.40 45.15 -11.62
N GLY A 85 0.44 44.89 -10.31
CA GLY A 85 -0.33 45.60 -9.29
C GLY A 85 -0.09 45.03 -7.90
N VAL A 86 1.06 45.35 -7.31
CA VAL A 86 1.33 45.16 -5.86
C VAL A 86 0.33 46.02 -5.09
N ARG A 87 -0.42 45.43 -4.15
CA ARG A 87 -1.22 46.16 -3.17
C ARG A 87 -0.83 45.73 -1.76
N HIS A 88 -0.22 46.67 -1.05
CA HIS A 88 -0.06 46.66 0.39
C HIS A 88 -1.44 46.74 1.08
N LEU A 89 -1.61 45.99 2.16
CA LEU A 89 -2.67 46.17 3.16
C LEU A 89 -2.05 46.16 4.58
N PRO A 90 -2.68 46.83 5.55
CA PRO A 90 -1.97 47.56 6.59
C PRO A 90 -1.89 46.83 7.94
N ALA A 91 -0.99 47.36 8.77
CA ALA A 91 -0.75 46.95 10.15
C ALA A 91 -1.97 47.18 11.06
N GLY A 92 -2.32 46.14 11.83
CA GLY A 92 -3.34 46.15 12.88
C GLY A 92 -2.75 45.66 14.21
N ARG A 93 -3.25 46.26 15.30
CA ARG A 93 -2.62 46.47 16.59
C ARG A 93 -2.46 45.24 17.50
N ARG A 94 -1.51 45.42 18.43
CA ARG A 94 -1.19 44.64 19.63
C ARG A 94 -2.41 44.32 20.51
N GLY A 95 -2.37 43.15 21.16
CA GLY A 95 -3.04 42.94 22.44
C GLY A 95 -3.37 41.50 22.78
N GLN A 96 -2.56 40.92 23.66
CA GLN A 96 -2.91 40.04 24.78
C GLN A 96 -2.09 38.75 24.84
N ARG A 97 -1.23 38.74 25.86
CA ARG A 97 -0.36 37.64 26.27
C ARG A 97 -1.19 36.70 27.15
N SER A 98 -1.39 35.48 26.69
CA SER A 98 -1.86 34.38 27.53
C SER A 98 -0.68 33.48 27.86
N ARG A 99 -0.27 33.51 29.14
CA ARG A 99 0.72 32.59 29.72
C ARG A 99 0.17 31.16 29.66
N ALA A 100 0.77 30.32 28.84
CA ALA A 100 0.61 28.87 28.94
C ALA A 100 1.93 28.18 28.61
N GLY A 101 2.51 27.54 29.64
CA GLY A 101 3.38 26.37 29.55
C GLY A 101 4.56 26.45 28.59
N ALA A 102 5.71 26.86 29.12
CA ALA A 102 7.02 26.64 28.50
C ALA A 102 7.36 25.14 28.44
N LEU A 103 6.79 24.41 27.49
CA LEU A 103 7.38 23.17 27.01
C LEU A 103 8.46 23.54 26.01
N ARG A 104 9.71 23.37 26.48
CA ARG A 104 10.94 23.53 25.73
C ARG A 104 10.80 22.85 24.35
N ARG A 105 10.61 23.65 23.30
CA ARG A 105 10.86 23.23 21.92
C ARG A 105 12.36 22.98 21.79
N ARG A 106 12.82 21.80 22.22
CA ARG A 106 14.10 21.27 21.74
C ARG A 106 13.95 21.20 20.23
N GLY A 107 14.74 22.02 19.54
CA GLY A 107 14.69 22.17 18.10
C GLY A 107 14.77 20.80 17.44
N LEU A 108 13.70 20.44 16.74
CA LEU A 108 13.77 19.51 15.63
C LEU A 108 14.62 20.21 14.56
N ARG A 109 15.95 20.21 14.73
CA ARG A 109 16.85 20.35 13.59
C ARG A 109 16.55 19.12 12.75
N GLY A 110 15.64 19.27 11.79
CA GLY A 110 15.22 18.19 10.93
C GLY A 110 16.46 17.58 10.30
N ALA A 111 16.58 16.25 10.34
CA ALA A 111 17.63 15.56 9.62
C ALA A 111 17.70 16.10 8.18
N PRO A 112 18.90 16.26 7.60
CA PRO A 112 19.04 16.76 6.23
C PRO A 112 18.16 15.94 5.28
N PRO A 113 17.66 16.53 4.18
CA PRO A 113 16.90 15.79 3.18
C PRO A 113 17.70 14.55 2.76
N LEU A 114 16.99 13.44 2.51
CA LEU A 114 17.67 12.27 1.94
C LEU A 114 18.38 12.72 0.65
N PRO A 115 19.67 12.38 0.48
CA PRO A 115 20.31 12.62 -0.80
C PRO A 115 19.52 11.89 -1.88
N LEU A 116 19.31 12.57 -3.00
CA LEU A 116 18.68 11.95 -4.16
C LEU A 116 19.52 10.75 -4.62
N PRO A 117 18.91 9.70 -5.19
CA PRO A 117 19.66 8.53 -5.63
C PRO A 117 20.83 8.94 -6.53
N ALA A 118 22.04 8.55 -6.11
CA ALA A 118 23.25 8.75 -6.88
C ALA A 118 23.19 7.94 -8.19
N PRO A 119 23.98 8.29 -9.21
CA PRO A 119 24.08 7.45 -10.40
C PRO A 119 24.52 6.05 -9.96
N ARG A 120 23.77 5.01 -10.37
CA ARG A 120 24.13 3.63 -10.07
C ARG A 120 25.42 3.31 -10.80
N ARG A 121 26.51 3.19 -10.06
CA ARG A 121 27.71 2.51 -10.57
C ARG A 121 27.41 1.02 -10.67
N PRO A 122 27.94 0.32 -11.68
CA PRO A 122 27.91 -1.14 -11.69
C PRO A 122 28.43 -1.66 -10.36
N ARG A 123 27.67 -2.52 -9.68
CA ARG A 123 28.12 -3.12 -8.42
C ARG A 123 29.30 -4.04 -8.74
N ALA A 124 30.43 -3.84 -8.06
CA ALA A 124 31.51 -4.82 -8.08
C ALA A 124 30.98 -6.13 -7.46
N GLY A 125 31.16 -7.26 -8.16
CA GLY A 125 30.91 -8.59 -7.58
C GLY A 125 29.52 -9.20 -7.75
N GLY A 126 28.68 -8.75 -8.71
CA GLY A 126 27.44 -9.47 -9.06
C GLY A 126 26.34 -9.47 -7.99
N ALA A 127 26.46 -8.63 -6.96
CA ALA A 127 25.46 -8.53 -5.90
C ALA A 127 24.12 -8.02 -6.42
N VAL A 128 23.06 -8.81 -6.17
CA VAL A 128 21.66 -8.48 -6.53
C VAL A 128 21.26 -7.12 -5.96
N SER A 129 20.65 -6.28 -6.79
CA SER A 129 20.19 -4.94 -6.41
C SER A 129 18.99 -4.95 -5.45
N ALA A 130 18.79 -3.86 -4.71
CA ALA A 130 17.58 -3.64 -3.90
C ALA A 130 16.30 -3.81 -4.74
N VAL A 131 16.31 -3.35 -5.99
CA VAL A 131 15.18 -3.47 -6.93
C VAL A 131 14.92 -4.92 -7.30
N GLU A 132 15.95 -5.70 -7.60
CA GLU A 132 15.81 -7.12 -7.93
C GLU A 132 15.34 -7.94 -6.72
N ARG A 133 15.89 -7.65 -5.52
CA ARG A 133 15.42 -8.24 -4.26
C ARG A 133 13.97 -7.88 -3.97
N PHE A 134 13.58 -6.62 -4.21
CA PHE A 134 12.19 -6.20 -4.11
C PHE A 134 11.30 -7.02 -5.05
N GLY A 135 11.71 -7.21 -6.30
CA GLY A 135 10.97 -8.05 -7.23
C GLY A 135 10.84 -9.50 -6.79
N ALA A 136 11.89 -10.09 -6.20
CA ALA A 136 11.82 -11.43 -5.62
C ALA A 136 10.82 -11.47 -4.44
N ALA A 137 10.85 -10.49 -3.54
CA ALA A 137 9.94 -10.39 -2.40
C ALA A 137 8.47 -10.24 -2.83
N VAL A 138 8.19 -9.47 -3.88
CA VAL A 138 6.83 -9.28 -4.39
C VAL A 138 6.29 -10.51 -5.11
N ARG A 139 7.15 -11.38 -5.65
CA ARG A 139 6.75 -12.64 -6.29
C ARG A 139 6.65 -13.81 -5.31
N ALA A 140 7.09 -13.63 -4.06
CA ALA A 140 6.95 -14.65 -3.03
C ALA A 140 5.48 -14.86 -2.63
N ALA A 141 5.16 -16.05 -2.14
CA ALA A 141 3.83 -16.40 -1.64
C ALA A 141 3.95 -16.96 -0.21
N PRO A 142 3.40 -16.29 0.82
CA PRO A 142 2.76 -14.97 0.77
C PRO A 142 3.77 -13.83 0.55
N VAL A 143 3.30 -12.67 0.09
CA VAL A 143 4.14 -11.47 -0.06
C VAL A 143 4.43 -10.87 1.31
N ASP A 144 5.71 -10.76 1.66
CA ASP A 144 6.15 -9.98 2.83
C ASP A 144 6.09 -8.48 2.52
N LEU A 145 4.95 -7.86 2.87
CA LEU A 145 4.70 -6.43 2.66
C LEU A 145 5.75 -5.55 3.36
N THR A 146 6.08 -5.87 4.61
CA THR A 146 7.06 -5.10 5.39
C THR A 146 8.44 -5.20 4.75
N GLY A 147 8.89 -6.42 4.45
CA GLY A 147 10.18 -6.66 3.79
C GLY A 147 10.27 -5.96 2.44
N ALA A 148 9.21 -5.99 1.63
CA ALA A 148 9.14 -5.27 0.37
C ALA A 148 9.25 -3.73 0.58
N CYS A 149 8.59 -3.17 1.60
CA CYS A 149 8.75 -1.74 1.93
C CYS A 149 10.17 -1.38 2.42
N LEU A 150 10.87 -2.28 3.12
CA LEU A 150 12.26 -2.08 3.53
C LEU A 150 13.22 -2.11 2.32
N LEU A 151 13.00 -3.02 1.37
CA LEU A 151 13.76 -3.11 0.12
C LEU A 151 13.49 -1.92 -0.81
N LEU A 152 12.24 -1.44 -0.86
CA LEU A 152 11.89 -0.18 -1.52
C LEU A 152 12.71 0.97 -0.94
N ALA A 153 12.82 1.08 0.39
CA ALA A 153 13.61 2.13 1.03
C ALA A 153 15.11 2.01 0.70
N ALA A 154 15.66 0.80 0.67
CA ALA A 154 17.04 0.52 0.27
C ALA A 154 17.35 0.93 -1.19
N ALA A 155 16.35 0.93 -2.08
CA ALA A 155 16.52 1.42 -3.44
C ALA A 155 16.76 2.95 -3.51
N TYR A 156 16.33 3.70 -2.50
CA TYR A 156 16.51 5.16 -2.40
C TYR A 156 17.64 5.58 -1.46
N ASP A 157 17.96 4.76 -0.46
CA ASP A 157 18.99 5.02 0.53
C ASP A 157 19.96 3.83 0.59
N PRO A 158 21.13 3.92 -0.08
CA PRO A 158 22.10 2.83 -0.12
C PRO A 158 22.60 2.37 1.26
N ALA A 159 22.55 3.23 2.28
CA ALA A 159 22.92 2.84 3.64
C ALA A 159 21.94 1.82 4.24
N LEU A 160 20.74 1.70 3.69
CA LEU A 160 19.77 0.68 4.05
C LEU A 160 19.90 -0.59 3.21
N ASP A 161 20.75 -0.63 2.18
CA ASP A 161 20.92 -1.82 1.33
C ASP A 161 21.91 -2.85 1.87
N ASP A 162 22.46 -2.56 3.06
CA ASP A 162 23.30 -3.45 3.85
C ASP A 162 22.45 -4.46 4.64
N PRO A 163 22.82 -5.76 4.69
CA PRO A 163 22.07 -6.76 5.45
C PRO A 163 21.92 -6.45 6.94
N ALA A 164 22.97 -5.93 7.60
CA ALA A 164 22.88 -5.59 9.02
C ALA A 164 21.97 -4.39 9.27
N ALA A 165 21.95 -3.41 8.35
CA ALA A 165 20.99 -2.31 8.39
C ALA A 165 19.54 -2.79 8.24
N GLN A 166 19.29 -3.75 7.34
CA GLN A 166 17.97 -4.36 7.17
C GLN A 166 17.52 -5.12 8.42
N ASP A 167 18.43 -5.87 9.05
CA ASP A 167 18.14 -6.61 10.28
C ASP A 167 17.92 -5.68 11.48
N ALA A 168 18.69 -4.59 11.58
CA ALA A 168 18.46 -3.55 12.58
C ALA A 168 17.06 -2.92 12.45
N GLU A 169 16.57 -2.68 11.23
CA GLU A 169 15.21 -2.18 11.01
C GLU A 169 14.15 -3.22 11.39
N ARG A 170 14.37 -4.51 11.11
CA ARG A 170 13.47 -5.59 11.57
C ARG A 170 13.41 -5.69 13.09
N THR A 171 14.56 -5.59 13.77
CA THR A 171 14.62 -5.57 15.24
C THR A 171 13.89 -4.36 15.79
N ALA A 172 14.10 -3.16 15.22
CA ALA A 172 13.42 -1.96 15.68
C ALA A 172 11.88 -2.00 15.49
N LEU A 173 11.39 -2.72 14.49
CA LEU A 173 9.95 -2.99 14.32
C LEU A 173 9.44 -3.98 15.37
N ALA A 174 10.21 -5.03 15.68
CA ALA A 174 9.89 -5.96 16.76
C ALA A 174 9.84 -5.26 18.14
N ASP A 175 10.80 -4.38 18.43
CA ASP A 175 10.82 -3.58 19.66
C ASP A 175 9.59 -2.67 19.79
N LEU A 176 9.11 -2.14 18.66
CA LEU A 176 7.90 -1.31 18.64
C LEU A 176 6.65 -2.16 18.92
N ALA A 177 6.59 -3.38 18.37
CA ALA A 177 5.52 -4.33 18.66
C ALA A 177 5.52 -4.82 20.11
N ALA A 178 6.70 -5.01 20.72
CA ALA A 178 6.84 -5.40 22.12
C ALA A 178 6.27 -4.34 23.11
N ARG A 179 6.11 -3.08 22.67
CA ARG A 179 5.48 -2.01 23.46
C ARG A 179 3.95 -2.04 23.43
N VAL A 180 3.35 -2.86 22.57
CA VAL A 180 1.89 -3.01 22.51
C VAL A 180 1.42 -3.75 23.76
N PRO A 181 0.54 -3.17 24.60
CA PRO A 181 0.04 -3.85 25.79
C PRO A 181 -0.60 -5.20 25.45
N ALA A 182 -0.49 -6.20 26.33
CA ALA A 182 -1.04 -7.54 26.08
C ALA A 182 -2.59 -7.58 26.13
N SER A 183 -3.20 -6.70 26.93
CA SER A 183 -4.65 -6.67 27.19
C SER A 183 -5.30 -5.35 26.79
N GLY A 184 -6.61 -5.37 26.57
CA GLY A 184 -7.43 -4.21 26.22
C GLY A 184 -7.91 -4.22 24.77
N ALA A 185 -8.69 -3.21 24.41
CA ALA A 185 -9.24 -3.09 23.05
C ALA A 185 -8.09 -2.94 22.01
N PRO A 186 -8.12 -3.70 20.90
CA PRO A 186 -7.07 -3.69 19.87
C PRO A 186 -6.60 -2.29 19.44
N GLU A 187 -7.54 -1.38 19.17
CA GLU A 187 -7.26 -0.02 18.77
C GLU A 187 -6.49 0.78 19.83
N ARG A 188 -6.82 0.57 21.12
CA ARG A 188 -6.15 1.26 22.23
C ARG A 188 -4.76 0.70 22.46
N ARG A 189 -4.60 -0.62 22.33
CA ARG A 189 -3.31 -1.31 22.46
C ARG A 189 -2.33 -0.80 21.40
N LEU A 190 -2.74 -0.78 20.14
CA LEU A 190 -1.91 -0.27 19.05
C LEU A 190 -1.66 1.24 19.17
N ALA A 191 -2.67 2.04 19.52
CA ALA A 191 -2.50 3.47 19.73
C ALA A 191 -1.55 3.80 20.91
N ALA A 192 -1.45 2.94 21.93
CA ALA A 192 -0.49 3.13 23.02
C ALA A 192 0.97 3.07 22.52
N ALA A 193 1.27 2.19 21.57
CA ALA A 193 2.60 2.07 20.97
C ALA A 193 2.82 3.06 19.80
N LEU A 194 1.78 3.31 19.00
CA LEU A 194 1.89 3.98 17.70
C LEU A 194 1.17 5.33 17.61
N GLY A 195 0.40 5.75 18.60
CA GLY A 195 -0.42 6.97 18.52
C GLY A 195 0.37 8.27 18.36
N GLY A 196 1.68 8.24 18.64
CA GLY A 196 2.60 9.31 18.30
C GLY A 196 2.88 9.46 16.80
N HIS A 197 2.71 8.39 16.03
CA HIS A 197 2.91 8.35 14.57
C HIS A 197 1.68 8.91 13.85
N ARG A 198 1.86 9.94 13.03
CA ARG A 198 0.76 10.62 12.33
C ARG A 198 1.24 11.36 11.09
N THR A 199 0.33 11.74 10.20
CA THR A 199 0.67 12.61 9.08
C THR A 199 0.77 14.07 9.56
N LEU A 200 1.78 14.79 9.07
CA LEU A 200 2.02 16.20 9.36
C LEU A 200 1.87 17.06 8.10
N PRO A 201 1.62 18.38 8.26
CA PRO A 201 1.68 19.32 7.14
C PRO A 201 3.04 19.27 6.46
N GLY A 202 3.03 19.18 5.12
CA GLY A 202 4.25 19.10 4.31
C GLY A 202 4.72 17.68 4.00
N ASP A 203 4.14 16.64 4.59
CA ASP A 203 4.58 15.25 4.38
C ASP A 203 4.55 14.81 2.91
N TYR A 204 3.55 15.27 2.15
CA TYR A 204 3.44 15.01 0.70
C TYR A 204 4.57 15.62 -0.13
N GLY A 205 5.34 16.55 0.44
CA GLY A 205 6.49 17.19 -0.21
C GLY A 205 7.82 16.47 0.00
N ASP A 206 7.87 15.39 0.79
CA ASP A 206 9.11 14.75 1.25
C ASP A 206 9.09 13.24 0.99
N LEU A 207 10.07 12.72 0.23
CA LEU A 207 10.21 11.29 -0.05
C LEU A 207 10.26 10.44 1.22
N ARG A 208 10.87 10.94 2.30
CA ARG A 208 11.06 10.21 3.56
C ARG A 208 9.74 9.76 4.18
N THR A 209 8.64 10.45 3.89
CA THR A 209 7.30 10.10 4.41
C THR A 209 6.67 8.92 3.67
N SER A 210 7.33 8.45 2.61
CA SER A 210 7.00 7.24 1.83
C SER A 210 8.02 6.11 2.00
N LEU A 211 9.00 6.23 2.92
CA LEU A 211 9.99 5.18 3.24
C LEU A 211 9.81 4.65 4.67
N LEU A 212 9.56 3.34 4.84
CA LEU A 212 9.17 2.76 6.13
C LEU A 212 10.17 3.03 7.27
N PRO A 213 11.50 2.85 7.08
CA PRO A 213 12.49 3.17 8.12
C PRO A 213 12.47 4.63 8.56
N GLN A 214 12.22 5.55 7.63
CA GLN A 214 12.14 6.97 7.92
C GLN A 214 10.86 7.32 8.67
N VAL A 215 9.71 6.75 8.29
CA VAL A 215 8.43 6.95 8.99
C VAL A 215 8.50 6.43 10.43
N ARG A 216 9.07 5.25 10.64
CA ARG A 216 9.29 4.67 11.98
C ARG A 216 10.18 5.58 12.85
N ARG A 217 11.32 6.05 12.31
CA ARG A 217 12.26 6.89 13.08
C ARG A 217 11.72 8.29 13.37
N ARG A 218 11.02 8.89 12.41
CA ARG A 218 10.57 10.29 12.49
C ARG A 218 9.23 10.43 13.20
N GLY A 219 8.44 9.37 13.30
CA GLY A 219 7.10 9.42 13.89
C GLY A 219 6.08 10.13 12.99
N HIS A 220 6.35 10.29 11.70
CA HIS A 220 5.39 10.86 10.76
C HIS A 220 5.60 10.37 9.33
N GLY A 221 4.53 10.35 8.54
CA GLY A 221 4.52 9.72 7.23
C GLY A 221 3.20 9.90 6.47
N LEU A 222 3.14 9.42 5.23
CA LEU A 222 1.88 9.37 4.48
C LEU A 222 0.93 8.32 5.05
N PRO A 223 -0.41 8.49 4.89
CA PRO A 223 -1.40 7.57 5.43
C PRO A 223 -1.15 6.10 5.09
N ILE A 224 -0.79 5.81 3.84
CA ILE A 224 -0.51 4.43 3.38
C ILE A 224 0.66 3.79 4.14
N LEU A 225 1.73 4.53 4.39
CA LEU A 225 2.94 3.96 4.98
C LEU A 225 2.86 3.89 6.51
N LEU A 226 2.19 4.86 7.13
CA LEU A 226 1.77 4.74 8.53
C LEU A 226 0.90 3.50 8.74
N SER A 227 0.03 3.19 7.77
CA SER A 227 -0.80 1.99 7.83
C SER A 227 0.02 0.71 7.67
N VAL A 228 1.03 0.67 6.80
CA VAL A 228 1.99 -0.45 6.74
C VAL A 228 2.68 -0.67 8.09
N LEU A 229 3.14 0.39 8.75
CA LEU A 229 3.75 0.31 10.08
C LEU A 229 2.76 -0.26 11.12
N TRP A 230 1.50 0.18 11.09
CA TRP A 230 0.44 -0.35 11.94
C TRP A 230 0.15 -1.83 11.68
N LEU A 231 0.11 -2.25 10.41
CA LEU A 231 -0.13 -3.65 10.04
C LEU A 231 1.00 -4.57 10.51
N ASP A 232 2.25 -4.16 10.35
CA ASP A 232 3.41 -4.92 10.81
C ASP A 232 3.40 -5.10 12.34
N VAL A 233 3.19 -4.01 13.08
CA VAL A 233 3.11 -4.03 14.55
C VAL A 233 1.90 -4.83 15.03
N ALA A 234 0.77 -4.73 14.36
CA ALA A 234 -0.42 -5.52 14.67
C ALA A 234 -0.17 -7.02 14.49
N ALA A 235 0.41 -7.43 13.35
CA ALA A 235 0.77 -8.81 13.09
C ALA A 235 1.72 -9.37 14.15
N ARG A 236 2.78 -8.63 14.50
CA ARG A 236 3.77 -9.03 15.52
C ARG A 236 3.21 -9.10 16.94
N SER A 237 2.18 -8.30 17.24
CA SER A 237 1.54 -8.24 18.57
C SER A 237 0.26 -9.08 18.68
N GLY A 238 -0.01 -9.91 17.66
CA GLY A 238 -1.18 -10.79 17.62
C GLY A 238 -2.52 -10.06 17.50
N VAL A 239 -2.54 -8.83 17.00
CA VAL A 239 -3.76 -8.08 16.70
C VAL A 239 -4.17 -8.34 15.25
N PRO A 240 -5.33 -8.97 14.98
CA PRO A 240 -5.83 -9.13 13.62
C PRO A 240 -6.09 -7.77 12.98
N ALA A 241 -5.44 -7.51 11.85
CA ALA A 241 -5.56 -6.25 11.14
C ALA A 241 -5.41 -6.43 9.62
N PHE A 242 -6.06 -5.56 8.86
CA PHE A 242 -5.97 -5.52 7.40
C PHE A 242 -5.98 -4.09 6.88
N GLY A 243 -5.33 -3.87 5.74
CA GLY A 243 -5.30 -2.57 5.08
C GLY A 243 -6.57 -2.33 4.27
N VAL A 244 -7.09 -1.09 4.32
CA VAL A 244 -8.26 -0.67 3.55
C VAL A 244 -7.92 0.61 2.80
N GLY A 245 -7.89 0.54 1.47
CA GLY A 245 -7.73 1.72 0.65
C GLY A 245 -9.07 2.37 0.33
N LEU A 246 -9.14 3.68 0.59
CA LEU A 246 -10.30 4.53 0.35
C LEU A 246 -9.96 5.57 -0.72
N ARG A 247 -10.98 6.28 -1.21
CA ARG A 247 -10.77 7.42 -2.12
C ARG A 247 -9.94 8.50 -1.42
N GLY A 248 -8.69 8.65 -1.83
CA GLY A 248 -7.78 9.69 -1.33
C GLY A 248 -7.19 9.42 0.06
N HIS A 249 -7.48 8.29 0.70
CA HIS A 249 -6.97 7.95 2.04
C HIS A 249 -6.71 6.46 2.18
N PHE A 250 -6.01 6.04 3.23
CA PHE A 250 -5.80 4.63 3.55
C PHE A 250 -5.87 4.44 5.06
N VAL A 251 -6.60 3.41 5.49
CA VAL A 251 -6.90 3.13 6.89
C VAL A 251 -6.63 1.67 7.23
N VAL A 252 -6.72 1.33 8.51
CA VAL A 252 -6.54 -0.04 9.00
C VAL A 252 -7.86 -0.53 9.61
N GLY A 253 -8.31 -1.69 9.17
CA GLY A 253 -9.36 -2.45 9.84
C GLY A 253 -8.76 -3.35 10.92
N LEU A 254 -9.33 -3.35 12.12
CA LEU A 254 -8.95 -4.21 13.23
C LEU A 254 -10.05 -5.24 13.49
N GLY A 255 -9.72 -6.53 13.37
CA GLY A 255 -10.67 -7.64 13.40
C GLY A 255 -10.71 -8.41 12.08
N ASP A 256 -11.82 -9.11 11.85
CA ASP A 256 -12.03 -9.93 10.66
C ASP A 256 -12.54 -9.07 9.48
N PRO A 257 -11.87 -9.05 8.32
CA PRO A 257 -12.34 -8.31 7.14
C PRO A 257 -13.70 -8.76 6.62
N ALA A 258 -14.07 -10.03 6.79
CA ALA A 258 -15.38 -10.56 6.41
C ALA A 258 -16.41 -10.52 7.56
N GLY A 259 -15.96 -10.15 8.76
CA GLY A 259 -16.75 -10.16 9.98
C GLY A 259 -16.75 -8.80 10.69
N ALA A 260 -16.82 -8.85 12.02
CA ALA A 260 -16.82 -7.65 12.85
C ALA A 260 -15.41 -7.03 12.90
N HIS A 261 -15.30 -5.78 12.45
CA HIS A 261 -14.07 -5.01 12.53
C HIS A 261 -14.34 -3.54 12.84
N ARG A 262 -13.30 -2.84 13.30
CA ARG A 262 -13.29 -1.40 13.49
C ARG A 262 -12.25 -0.75 12.61
N LEU A 263 -12.62 0.33 11.92
CA LEU A 263 -11.68 1.12 11.15
C LEU A 263 -11.01 2.17 12.03
N VAL A 264 -9.70 2.27 11.92
CA VAL A 264 -8.87 3.29 12.58
C VAL A 264 -7.99 3.99 11.55
N ASP A 265 -7.66 5.24 11.81
CA ASP A 265 -6.81 6.06 10.94
C ASP A 265 -5.40 6.26 11.52
N PRO A 266 -4.39 5.52 11.01
CA PRO A 266 -2.99 5.72 11.38
C PRO A 266 -2.47 7.13 11.09
N ALA A 267 -2.99 7.81 10.06
CA ALA A 267 -2.60 9.20 9.76
C ALA A 267 -3.01 10.16 10.88
N SER A 268 -4.00 9.78 11.68
CA SER A 268 -4.50 10.52 12.84
C SER A 268 -4.15 9.86 14.18
N GLY A 269 -3.11 9.00 14.22
CA GLY A 269 -2.64 8.33 15.44
C GLY A 269 -3.56 7.21 15.94
N GLY A 270 -4.33 6.58 15.04
CA GLY A 270 -5.21 5.46 15.38
C GLY A 270 -6.61 5.87 15.84
N ARG A 271 -7.03 7.10 15.57
CA ARG A 271 -8.40 7.54 15.87
C ARG A 271 -9.42 6.71 15.09
N PRO A 272 -10.61 6.42 15.65
CA PRO A 272 -11.67 5.73 14.92
C PRO A 272 -12.01 6.45 13.61
N TRP A 273 -12.08 5.69 12.52
CA TRP A 273 -12.48 6.19 11.21
C TRP A 273 -13.96 5.89 10.98
N ARG A 274 -14.72 6.91 10.55
CA ARG A 274 -16.13 6.76 10.18
C ARG A 274 -16.25 6.84 8.67
N LEU A 275 -16.79 5.80 8.07
CA LEU A 275 -17.09 5.76 6.64
C LEU A 275 -18.09 6.84 6.29
N ARG A 276 -17.92 7.46 5.12
CA ARG A 276 -18.95 8.33 4.57
C ARG A 276 -20.05 7.47 3.93
N PRO A 277 -21.29 7.99 3.83
CA PRO A 277 -22.33 7.32 3.06
C PRO A 277 -21.83 7.01 1.63
N GLY A 278 -21.93 5.75 1.22
CA GLY A 278 -21.47 5.28 -0.10
C GLY A 278 -20.09 4.60 -0.12
N ASP A 279 -19.24 4.81 0.90
CA ASP A 279 -17.90 4.19 0.95
C ASP A 279 -17.94 2.73 1.47
N ALA A 280 -19.08 2.25 1.96
CA ALA A 280 -19.20 0.93 2.57
C ALA A 280 -18.88 -0.22 1.60
N ALA A 281 -19.18 -0.04 0.31
CA ALA A 281 -18.84 -1.03 -0.73
C ALA A 281 -17.32 -1.09 -1.00
N ASP A 282 -16.56 -0.05 -0.63
CA ASP A 282 -15.12 0.02 -0.84
C ASP A 282 -14.33 -0.63 0.32
N VAL A 283 -15.00 -1.11 1.37
CA VAL A 283 -14.35 -1.71 2.54
C VAL A 283 -14.08 -3.18 2.32
N ARG A 284 -12.83 -3.47 1.94
CA ARG A 284 -12.26 -4.82 1.89
C ARG A 284 -10.79 -4.78 2.29
N ALA A 285 -10.25 -5.95 2.62
CA ALA A 285 -8.82 -6.12 2.70
C ALA A 285 -8.17 -5.88 1.32
N TRP A 286 -7.15 -5.02 1.31
CA TRP A 286 -6.26 -4.84 0.17
C TRP A 286 -5.14 -5.88 0.20
N GLU A 287 -4.82 -6.43 -0.96
CA GLU A 287 -3.68 -7.32 -1.12
C GLU A 287 -2.35 -6.55 -0.97
N PRO A 288 -1.27 -7.19 -0.48
CA PRO A 288 0.04 -6.54 -0.35
C PRO A 288 0.53 -5.82 -1.61
N VAL A 289 0.27 -6.40 -2.78
CA VAL A 289 0.67 -5.80 -4.08
C VAL A 289 -0.08 -4.49 -4.34
N GLU A 290 -1.35 -4.38 -3.96
CA GLU A 290 -2.15 -3.15 -4.11
C GLU A 290 -1.62 -2.04 -3.19
N VAL A 291 -1.23 -2.41 -1.96
CA VAL A 291 -0.59 -1.50 -1.01
C VAL A 291 0.73 -0.98 -1.57
N LEU A 292 1.59 -1.86 -2.09
CA LEU A 292 2.87 -1.50 -2.69
C LEU A 292 2.71 -0.62 -3.93
N GLU A 293 1.73 -0.91 -4.79
CA GLU A 293 1.41 -0.05 -5.93
C GLU A 293 1.03 1.36 -5.48
N ARG A 294 0.23 1.49 -4.41
CA ARG A 294 -0.16 2.78 -3.85
C ARG A 294 1.01 3.53 -3.22
N VAL A 295 1.90 2.84 -2.51
CA VAL A 295 3.15 3.43 -1.97
C VAL A 295 3.98 3.99 -3.11
N LEU A 296 4.22 3.20 -4.16
CA LEU A 296 5.00 3.62 -5.32
C LEU A 296 4.32 4.75 -6.10
N ALA A 297 3.00 4.75 -6.20
CA ALA A 297 2.25 5.85 -6.81
C ALA A 297 2.47 7.19 -6.09
N ASN A 298 2.56 7.17 -4.75
CA ASN A 298 2.88 8.38 -3.98
C ASN A 298 4.30 8.87 -4.26
N VAL A 299 5.28 7.96 -4.37
CA VAL A 299 6.66 8.31 -4.72
C VAL A 299 6.74 8.86 -6.14
N THR A 300 6.05 8.24 -7.10
CA THR A 300 5.93 8.74 -8.48
C THR A 300 5.33 10.14 -8.49
N ALA A 301 4.24 10.39 -7.77
CA ALA A 301 3.61 11.70 -7.70
C ALA A 301 4.55 12.77 -7.10
N TRP A 302 5.31 12.42 -6.06
CA TRP A 302 6.31 13.31 -5.45
C TRP A 302 7.47 13.64 -6.41
N ALA A 303 7.92 12.67 -7.20
CA ALA A 303 9.06 12.84 -8.10
C ALA A 303 8.69 13.50 -9.44
N SER A 304 7.42 13.39 -9.86
CA SER A 304 6.95 13.86 -11.17
C SER A 304 7.09 15.37 -11.35
N GLY A 305 7.44 15.78 -12.57
CA GLY A 305 7.51 17.19 -12.97
C GLY A 305 8.69 17.99 -12.41
N ARG A 306 9.65 17.34 -11.74
CA ARG A 306 10.83 17.99 -11.15
C ARG A 306 12.13 17.38 -11.65
N VAL A 307 12.93 18.18 -12.36
CA VAL A 307 14.18 17.74 -13.00
C VAL A 307 15.18 17.19 -11.97
N ASP A 308 15.26 17.82 -10.78
CA ASP A 308 16.11 17.36 -9.68
C ASP A 308 15.73 15.94 -9.20
N ARG A 309 14.49 15.49 -9.42
CA ARG A 309 13.99 14.20 -8.93
C ARG A 309 13.93 13.11 -9.99
N THR A 310 14.42 13.37 -11.20
CA THR A 310 14.33 12.43 -12.34
C THR A 310 14.92 11.05 -12.00
N ARG A 311 16.02 10.98 -11.25
CA ARG A 311 16.61 9.70 -10.80
C ARG A 311 15.73 8.96 -9.78
N ALA A 312 15.07 9.69 -8.90
CA ALA A 312 14.13 9.09 -7.96
C ALA A 312 12.88 8.56 -8.68
N LEU A 313 12.42 9.27 -9.72
CA LEU A 313 11.35 8.82 -10.61
C LEU A 313 11.77 7.56 -11.39
N LEU A 314 12.99 7.51 -11.93
CA LEU A 314 13.55 6.31 -12.56
C LEU A 314 13.50 5.11 -11.61
N THR A 315 13.97 5.28 -10.37
CA THR A 315 13.93 4.22 -9.35
C THR A 315 12.50 3.77 -9.05
N ALA A 316 11.53 4.70 -9.00
CA ALA A 316 10.12 4.36 -8.78
C ALA A 316 9.57 3.50 -9.93
N VAL A 317 9.89 3.86 -11.17
CA VAL A 317 9.47 3.10 -12.36
C VAL A 317 10.10 1.71 -12.38
N GLU A 318 11.38 1.58 -12.05
CA GLU A 318 12.06 0.29 -11.97
C GLU A 318 11.41 -0.63 -10.92
N LEU A 319 11.08 -0.10 -9.73
CA LEU A 319 10.35 -0.85 -8.69
C LEU A 319 8.95 -1.23 -9.15
N ARG A 320 8.22 -0.33 -9.82
CA ARG A 320 6.87 -0.62 -10.36
C ARG A 320 6.89 -1.68 -11.45
N LEU A 321 7.94 -1.74 -12.26
CA LEU A 321 8.13 -2.80 -13.26
C LEU A 321 8.36 -4.19 -12.63
N GLN A 322 8.71 -4.26 -11.34
CA GLN A 322 8.82 -5.53 -10.62
C GLN A 322 7.46 -6.06 -10.14
N LEU A 323 6.41 -5.24 -10.12
CA LEU A 323 5.08 -5.68 -9.70
C LEU A 323 4.48 -6.66 -10.73
N PRO A 324 3.75 -7.71 -10.29
CA PRO A 324 3.20 -8.75 -11.18
C PRO A 324 2.25 -8.18 -12.24
N ARG A 325 1.54 -7.10 -11.90
CA ARG A 325 0.68 -6.35 -12.81
C ARG A 325 1.20 -4.93 -12.88
N HIS A 326 1.53 -4.48 -14.09
CA HIS A 326 1.98 -3.12 -14.32
C HIS A 326 1.60 -2.66 -15.74
N PRO A 327 1.27 -1.37 -15.95
CA PRO A 327 0.97 -0.85 -17.27
C PRO A 327 2.18 -0.95 -18.22
N LEU A 328 1.94 -1.42 -19.45
CA LEU A 328 3.00 -1.56 -20.46
C LEU A 328 3.68 -0.22 -20.78
N ALA A 329 2.95 0.90 -20.65
CA ALA A 329 3.45 2.26 -20.82
C ALA A 329 4.65 2.60 -19.91
N LEU A 330 4.80 1.91 -18.76
CA LEU A 330 5.97 2.08 -17.89
C LEU A 330 7.28 1.69 -18.57
N ARG A 331 7.27 0.78 -19.54
CA ARG A 331 8.50 0.41 -20.28
C ARG A 331 9.03 1.56 -21.13
N ARG A 332 8.12 2.32 -21.76
CA ARG A 332 8.48 3.54 -22.50
C ARG A 332 8.96 4.64 -21.58
N GLU A 333 8.26 4.84 -20.45
CA GLU A 333 8.66 5.81 -19.43
C GLU A 333 10.05 5.48 -18.87
N HIS A 334 10.33 4.21 -18.59
CA HIS A 334 11.63 3.72 -18.17
C HIS A 334 12.72 4.06 -19.19
N GLY A 335 12.48 3.78 -20.49
CA GLY A 335 13.42 4.12 -21.55
C GLY A 335 13.73 5.63 -21.61
N ARG A 336 12.71 6.48 -21.53
CA ARG A 336 12.88 7.95 -21.50
C ARG A 336 13.67 8.43 -20.28
N LEU A 337 13.41 7.87 -19.10
CA LEU A 337 14.10 8.23 -17.87
C LEU A 337 15.57 7.80 -17.87
N LEU A 338 15.89 6.64 -18.46
CA LEU A 338 17.28 6.22 -18.70
C LEU A 338 18.03 7.22 -19.58
N VAL A 339 17.45 7.62 -20.71
CA VAL A 339 18.03 8.68 -21.57
C VAL A 339 18.24 9.97 -20.77
N ALA A 340 17.20 10.44 -20.07
CA ALA A 340 17.23 11.69 -19.31
C ALA A 340 18.22 11.68 -18.14
N THR A 341 18.63 10.50 -17.65
CA THR A 341 19.58 10.34 -16.55
C THR A 341 21.00 10.00 -16.98
N GLY A 342 21.25 9.95 -18.30
CA GLY A 342 22.60 9.77 -18.89
C GLY A 342 22.91 8.35 -19.38
N ASP A 343 21.91 7.49 -19.58
CA ASP A 343 22.07 6.15 -20.15
C ASP A 343 21.28 6.00 -21.46
N PRO A 344 21.69 6.72 -22.53
CA PRO A 344 20.95 6.74 -23.80
C PRO A 344 20.96 5.38 -24.51
N VAL A 345 22.00 4.56 -24.32
CA VAL A 345 22.10 3.24 -24.94
C VAL A 345 21.05 2.30 -24.37
N ARG A 346 20.99 2.12 -23.03
CA ARG A 346 19.96 1.27 -22.43
C ARG A 346 18.58 1.88 -22.58
N GLY A 347 18.47 3.21 -22.52
CA GLY A 347 17.22 3.93 -22.78
C GLY A 347 16.64 3.66 -24.16
N ALA A 348 17.46 3.77 -25.22
CA ALA A 348 17.06 3.46 -26.58
C ALA A 348 16.65 1.99 -26.74
N GLN A 349 17.36 1.05 -26.10
CA GLN A 349 16.97 -0.35 -26.12
C GLN A 349 15.59 -0.56 -25.50
N ARG A 350 15.33 0.00 -24.30
CA ARG A 350 14.01 -0.11 -23.66
C ARG A 350 12.88 0.49 -24.48
N LEU A 351 13.14 1.56 -25.21
CA LEU A 351 12.18 2.16 -26.14
C LEU A 351 11.87 1.25 -27.34
N ARG A 352 12.88 0.53 -27.86
CA ARG A 352 12.69 -0.47 -28.91
C ARG A 352 11.89 -1.67 -28.42
N ASP A 353 12.23 -2.21 -27.24
CA ASP A 353 11.50 -3.32 -26.61
C ASP A 353 10.00 -2.97 -26.43
N TYR A 354 9.72 -1.74 -25.97
CA TYR A 354 8.35 -1.24 -25.87
C TYR A 354 7.67 -1.15 -27.24
N ALA A 355 8.36 -0.61 -28.25
CA ALA A 355 7.81 -0.44 -29.58
C ALA A 355 7.42 -1.79 -30.21
N GLU A 356 8.25 -2.82 -30.01
CA GLU A 356 7.95 -4.19 -30.44
C GLU A 356 6.70 -4.73 -29.74
N ALA A 357 6.63 -4.60 -28.41
CA ALA A 357 5.51 -5.10 -27.62
C ALA A 357 4.15 -4.49 -27.97
N VAL A 358 4.12 -3.24 -28.46
CA VAL A 358 2.87 -2.55 -28.84
C VAL A 358 2.60 -2.50 -30.33
N ALA A 359 3.50 -3.00 -31.19
CA ALA A 359 3.44 -2.79 -32.64
C ALA A 359 2.11 -3.23 -33.28
N ALA A 360 1.53 -4.34 -32.81
CA ALA A 360 0.28 -4.87 -33.34
C ALA A 360 -0.96 -4.09 -32.89
N VAL A 361 -0.93 -3.50 -31.69
CA VAL A 361 -2.10 -2.87 -31.04
C VAL A 361 -2.07 -1.34 -31.06
N ASP A 362 -0.89 -0.74 -31.09
CA ASP A 362 -0.66 0.71 -31.22
C ASP A 362 0.55 0.98 -32.14
N PRO A 363 0.39 0.82 -33.48
CA PRO A 363 1.46 1.06 -34.44
C PRO A 363 2.03 2.48 -34.37
N GLN A 364 1.18 3.48 -34.08
CA GLN A 364 1.61 4.87 -33.92
C GLN A 364 2.47 5.06 -32.67
N GLY A 365 2.11 4.41 -31.56
CA GLY A 365 2.90 4.39 -30.34
C GLY A 365 4.25 3.71 -30.52
N ALA A 366 4.27 2.59 -31.24
CA ALA A 366 5.51 1.91 -31.60
C ALA A 366 6.44 2.83 -32.40
N GLU A 367 5.93 3.50 -33.44
CA GLU A 367 6.76 4.37 -34.26
C GLU A 367 7.23 5.62 -33.49
N ARG A 368 6.39 6.19 -32.61
CA ARG A 368 6.82 7.24 -31.68
C ARG A 368 8.00 6.78 -30.81
N ALA A 369 7.93 5.58 -30.24
CA ALA A 369 9.01 5.05 -29.40
C ALA A 369 10.29 4.74 -30.20
N ARG A 370 10.19 4.23 -31.43
CA ARG A 370 11.35 4.04 -32.33
C ARG A 370 12.03 5.37 -32.68
N ARG A 371 11.26 6.43 -32.94
CA ARG A 371 11.81 7.78 -33.15
C ARG A 371 12.55 8.29 -31.91
N GLU A 372 11.97 8.11 -30.73
CA GLU A 372 12.63 8.47 -29.46
C GLU A 372 13.95 7.70 -29.28
N ALA A 373 13.98 6.40 -29.60
CA ALA A 373 15.18 5.58 -29.51
C ALA A 373 16.29 6.06 -30.47
N ARG A 374 15.93 6.39 -31.72
CA ARG A 374 16.89 6.95 -32.70
C ARG A 374 17.42 8.30 -32.24
N SER A 375 16.54 9.18 -31.75
CA SER A 375 16.94 10.49 -31.22
C SER A 375 17.89 10.39 -30.03
N ALA A 376 17.68 9.41 -29.15
CA ALA A 376 18.55 9.20 -28.00
C ALA A 376 19.98 8.79 -28.39
N LEU A 377 20.13 7.95 -29.43
CA LEU A 377 21.43 7.51 -29.93
C LEU A 377 22.13 8.56 -30.80
N ALA A 378 21.37 9.35 -31.56
CA ALA A 378 21.93 10.41 -32.39
C ALA A 378 22.66 11.48 -31.56
N GLY A 379 22.26 11.70 -30.30
CA GLY A 379 22.94 12.63 -29.39
C GLY A 379 24.25 12.11 -28.77
N LEU A 380 24.74 10.93 -29.18
CA LEU A 380 26.06 10.41 -28.80
C LEU A 380 27.17 10.78 -29.80
N ASN A 381 26.77 11.18 -31.01
CA ASN A 381 27.65 11.68 -32.08
C ASN A 381 27.74 13.20 -31.99
#